data_AF-A0A851S2R3-F1
#
_entry.id   AF-A0A851S2R3-F1
#
_cell.length_a   1.000
_cell.length_b   1.000
_cell.length_c   1.000
_cell.angle_alpha   90.00
_cell.angle_beta   90.00
_cell.angle_gamma   90.00
#
_symmetry.space_group_name_H-M   'P 1'
#
loop_
_entity.id
_entity.type
_entity.pdbx_description
1 polymer ?
#
loop_
_entity_poly.entity_id
_entity_poly.type
_entity_poly.pdbx_seq_one_letter_code
_entity_poly.pdbx_strand_id
1 'polypeptide(L)'
;MTRCRVPAFLIHQIQEELDKEEEEVMVFLCRDLAPDLATASLKEILVALNEREKLTPVSLSELLYRVKRFDLLRRILNIEKATVEAYLARSLRLIPDYRVLMAEINENLEKDEVGSLGFLLRDYAPRMKMAKDKSFLALIIDLEKLNLVAPNQLDLIENCFRSIHRIDLIRKIQKYKHEAPVSSVHSQPVYVNAHQASLPNLNLIDPPYHSGVITGTYILTLFLYVLTAAEPIHMSIQESGSVPHKMSDESYTIQSQPLGICLIIDCIGNDTDMLEETFRGLGYDVHCHRYVNMNSMNQTLLEVARWQRHRNCDSFICVLVSRGNSQSIFCTDHTFSGFPLEQIKKYFTADSCPGLLGKPKLFFIQSYVVPENEQECTSLLEVDGNDENISARVTIPHAADIFWSHCKVDVSTLEQSPTSSSYYLRCLAELLRNPYKRKLCVLAIHMELNKKVYDWNMTADPSQQYSLLLQHTLRKKLF
;
A
#
# COMPACT_ATOMS: atom_id res chain seq x y z
N MET A 1 -6.73 18.63 -28.96
CA MET A 1 -5.56 18.89 -28.07
C MET A 1 -4.32 18.34 -28.74
N THR A 2 -3.24 19.11 -28.81
CA THR A 2 -1.98 18.72 -29.45
C THR A 2 -1.26 17.65 -28.62
N ARG A 3 -0.98 16.49 -29.21
CA ARG A 3 -0.21 15.41 -28.54
C ARG A 3 1.23 15.87 -28.33
N CYS A 4 1.65 16.07 -27.09
CA CYS A 4 2.97 16.60 -26.74
C CYS A 4 4.01 15.47 -26.66
N ARG A 5 4.26 14.79 -27.80
CA ARG A 5 5.27 13.73 -27.94
C ARG A 5 6.62 14.33 -28.30
N VAL A 6 7.71 13.67 -27.88
CA VAL A 6 9.07 14.05 -28.27
C VAL A 6 9.33 13.60 -29.72
N PRO A 7 9.82 14.48 -30.62
CA PRO A 7 10.23 14.07 -31.96
C PRO A 7 11.33 12.99 -31.95
N ALA A 8 11.17 11.94 -32.75
CA ALA A 8 12.10 10.80 -32.77
C ALA A 8 13.55 11.17 -33.10
N PHE A 9 13.78 12.25 -33.86
CA PHE A 9 15.13 12.73 -34.16
C PHE A 9 15.88 13.26 -32.91
N LEU A 10 15.16 13.84 -31.94
CA LEU A 10 15.78 14.29 -30.67
C LEU A 10 16.21 13.10 -29.82
N ILE A 11 15.45 12.00 -29.83
CA ILE A 11 15.80 10.76 -29.14
C ILE A 11 17.11 10.19 -29.72
N HIS A 12 17.25 10.20 -31.06
CA HIS A 12 18.47 9.78 -31.74
C HIS A 12 19.68 10.67 -31.37
N GLN A 13 19.50 11.98 -31.46
CA GLN A 13 20.57 12.95 -31.19
C GLN A 13 21.03 12.90 -29.73
N ILE A 14 20.13 12.65 -28.77
CA ILE A 14 20.51 12.43 -27.37
C ILE A 14 21.32 11.14 -27.23
N GLN A 15 20.88 10.03 -27.85
CA GLN A 15 21.58 8.75 -27.76
C GLN A 15 23.01 8.82 -28.32
N GLU A 16 23.22 9.48 -29.47
CA GLU A 16 24.55 9.62 -30.09
C GLU A 16 25.54 10.46 -29.28
N GLU A 17 25.05 11.25 -28.32
CA GLU A 17 25.85 12.19 -27.54
C GLU A 17 26.12 11.69 -26.12
N LEU A 18 25.44 10.64 -25.65
CA LEU A 18 25.68 10.01 -24.35
C LEU A 18 26.81 8.96 -24.46
N ASP A 19 27.66 8.89 -23.43
CA ASP A 19 28.62 7.78 -23.33
C ASP A 19 27.98 6.50 -22.73
N LYS A 20 28.77 5.43 -22.63
CA LYS A 20 28.29 4.12 -22.16
C LYS A 20 27.93 4.10 -20.67
N GLU A 21 28.66 4.84 -19.83
CA GLU A 21 28.37 4.93 -18.39
C GLU A 21 27.12 5.81 -18.18
N GLU A 22 26.96 6.87 -18.97
CA GLU A 22 25.76 7.73 -19.02
C GLU A 22 24.50 6.99 -19.54
N GLU A 23 24.65 6.14 -20.58
CA GLU A 23 23.58 5.29 -21.10
C GLU A 23 23.12 4.29 -20.02
N GLU A 24 24.05 3.64 -19.31
CA GLU A 24 23.72 2.70 -18.22
C GLU A 24 22.91 3.38 -17.10
N VAL A 25 23.31 4.60 -16.69
CA VAL A 25 22.55 5.40 -15.71
C VAL A 25 21.15 5.70 -16.25
N MET A 26 21.01 6.16 -17.51
CA MET A 26 19.69 6.51 -18.06
C MET A 26 18.76 5.29 -18.19
N VAL A 27 19.30 4.13 -18.56
CA VAL A 27 18.56 2.85 -18.59
C VAL A 27 18.11 2.46 -17.17
N PHE A 28 18.98 2.57 -16.17
CA PHE A 28 18.63 2.28 -14.77
C PHE A 28 17.52 3.20 -14.25
N LEU A 29 17.58 4.50 -14.53
CA LEU A 29 16.56 5.48 -14.11
C LEU A 29 15.19 5.21 -14.79
N CYS A 30 15.19 4.70 -16.02
CA CYS A 30 13.96 4.38 -16.77
C CYS A 30 13.35 3.01 -16.41
N ARG A 31 14.03 2.16 -15.63
CA ARG A 31 13.69 0.74 -15.41
C ARG A 31 12.26 0.51 -14.90
N ASP A 32 11.76 1.37 -14.02
CA ASP A 32 10.41 1.27 -13.45
C ASP A 32 9.30 1.71 -14.44
N LEU A 33 9.65 2.45 -15.50
CA LEU A 33 8.70 3.05 -16.44
C LEU A 33 8.33 2.11 -17.60
N ALA A 34 9.24 1.19 -17.93
CA ALA A 34 9.13 0.16 -18.95
C ALA A 34 9.71 -1.18 -18.44
N PRO A 35 9.08 -1.82 -17.44
CA PRO A 35 9.58 -3.05 -16.83
C PRO A 35 9.65 -4.23 -17.80
N ASP A 36 8.81 -4.22 -18.84
CA ASP A 36 8.79 -5.18 -19.94
C ASP A 36 10.01 -5.08 -20.88
N LEU A 37 10.80 -4.01 -20.78
CA LEU A 37 12.01 -3.76 -21.58
C LEU A 37 13.29 -3.86 -20.74
N ALA A 38 13.30 -4.73 -19.73
CA ALA A 38 14.36 -4.85 -18.71
C ALA A 38 15.79 -5.15 -19.22
N THR A 39 15.92 -5.56 -20.50
CA THR A 39 17.19 -5.84 -21.21
C THR A 39 17.31 -5.09 -22.55
N ALA A 40 16.42 -4.15 -22.83
CA ALA A 40 16.42 -3.39 -24.09
C ALA A 40 17.46 -2.25 -24.08
N SER A 41 17.81 -1.76 -25.26
CA SER A 41 18.66 -0.58 -25.43
C SER A 41 17.96 0.71 -24.96
N LEU A 42 18.73 1.75 -24.65
CA LEU A 42 18.15 3.06 -24.28
C LEU A 42 17.22 3.60 -25.36
N LYS A 43 17.54 3.36 -26.64
CA LYS A 43 16.72 3.75 -27.79
C LYS A 43 15.33 3.14 -27.74
N GLU A 44 15.25 1.84 -27.52
CA GLU A 44 13.98 1.09 -27.46
C GLU A 44 13.14 1.54 -26.26
N ILE A 45 13.78 1.76 -25.11
CA ILE A 45 13.12 2.30 -23.91
C ILE A 45 12.56 3.70 -24.16
N LEU A 46 13.35 4.64 -24.70
CA LEU A 46 12.89 6.00 -24.97
C LEU A 46 11.78 6.06 -26.05
N VAL A 47 11.87 5.21 -27.09
CA VAL A 47 10.79 5.08 -28.10
C VAL A 47 9.52 4.55 -27.45
N ALA A 48 9.58 3.47 -26.66
CA ALA A 48 8.42 2.91 -25.98
C ALA A 48 7.79 3.89 -24.97
N LEU A 49 8.59 4.68 -24.24
CA LEU A 49 8.08 5.73 -23.35
C LEU A 49 7.40 6.87 -24.12
N ASN A 50 7.85 7.19 -25.32
CA ASN A 50 7.24 8.19 -26.20
C ASN A 50 5.92 7.69 -26.82
N GLU A 51 5.84 6.40 -27.16
CA GLU A 51 4.61 5.75 -27.63
C GLU A 51 3.55 5.64 -26.52
N ARG A 52 3.98 5.33 -25.29
CA ARG A 52 3.15 5.30 -24.05
C ARG A 52 2.76 6.68 -23.52
N GLU A 53 3.12 7.75 -24.22
CA GLU A 53 2.89 9.16 -23.85
C GLU A 53 3.45 9.56 -22.46
N LYS A 54 4.43 8.79 -21.93
CA LYS A 54 5.19 9.11 -20.70
C LYS A 54 6.39 10.02 -20.96
N LEU A 55 6.98 9.96 -22.16
CA LEU A 55 8.07 10.82 -22.57
C LEU A 55 7.53 12.15 -23.13
N THR A 56 7.73 13.21 -22.36
CA THR A 56 7.40 14.60 -22.70
C THR A 56 8.68 15.43 -22.66
N PRO A 57 8.71 16.65 -23.23
CA PRO A 57 9.88 17.52 -23.10
C PRO A 57 10.30 17.79 -21.63
N VAL A 58 9.32 17.87 -20.72
CA VAL A 58 9.57 18.06 -19.28
C VAL A 58 10.21 16.82 -18.67
N SER A 59 9.66 15.63 -18.94
CA SER A 59 10.18 14.39 -18.34
C SER A 59 11.51 13.92 -18.96
N LEU A 60 11.76 14.25 -20.23
CA LEU A 60 13.08 14.14 -20.85
C LEU A 60 14.10 15.12 -20.25
N SER A 61 13.67 16.33 -19.85
CA SER A 61 14.54 17.27 -19.14
C SER A 61 14.93 16.78 -17.74
N GLU A 62 14.08 16.02 -17.06
CA GLU A 62 14.45 15.36 -15.80
C GLU A 62 15.51 14.27 -16.01
N LEU A 63 15.36 13.44 -17.06
CA LEU A 63 16.36 12.40 -17.39
C LEU A 63 17.74 13.01 -17.65
N LEU A 64 17.83 14.00 -18.54
CA LEU A 64 19.10 14.69 -18.84
C LEU A 64 19.68 15.43 -17.62
N TYR A 65 18.82 15.98 -16.75
CA TYR A 65 19.26 16.61 -15.50
C TYR A 65 19.89 15.60 -14.53
N ARG A 66 19.30 14.40 -14.42
CA ARG A 66 19.78 13.35 -13.51
C ARG A 66 21.07 12.66 -14.00
N VAL A 67 21.26 12.60 -15.31
CA VAL A 67 22.53 12.19 -15.95
C VAL A 67 23.53 13.38 -16.04
N LYS A 68 23.17 14.56 -15.51
CA LYS A 68 24.00 15.79 -15.45
C LYS A 68 24.45 16.37 -16.80
N ARG A 69 23.81 15.99 -17.90
CA ARG A 69 24.05 16.53 -19.25
C ARG A 69 23.37 17.88 -19.47
N PHE A 70 23.83 18.87 -18.72
CA PHE A 70 23.36 20.27 -18.77
C PHE A 70 23.66 20.97 -20.11
N ASP A 71 24.65 20.48 -20.85
CA ASP A 71 24.94 20.84 -22.23
C ASP A 71 23.80 20.41 -23.17
N LEU A 72 23.32 19.17 -23.05
CA LEU A 72 22.21 18.64 -23.85
C LEU A 72 20.89 19.31 -23.49
N LEU A 73 20.64 19.58 -22.20
CA LEU A 73 19.48 20.37 -21.76
C LEU A 73 19.39 21.73 -22.47
N ARG A 74 20.51 22.46 -22.53
CA ARG A 74 20.58 23.76 -23.19
C ARG A 74 20.54 23.66 -24.71
N ARG A 75 21.32 22.75 -25.31
CA ARG A 75 21.47 22.65 -26.77
C ARG A 75 20.27 22.01 -27.47
N ILE A 76 19.65 21.01 -26.86
CA ILE A 76 18.60 20.17 -27.49
C ILE A 76 17.20 20.60 -27.04
N LEU A 77 16.99 20.87 -25.74
CA LEU A 77 15.68 21.26 -25.22
C LEU A 77 15.50 22.77 -25.03
N ASN A 78 16.59 23.56 -25.08
CA ASN A 78 16.60 24.98 -24.73
C ASN A 78 16.05 25.26 -23.32
N ILE A 79 16.36 24.37 -22.37
CA ILE A 79 15.95 24.47 -20.95
C ILE A 79 17.20 24.70 -20.09
N GLU A 80 17.13 25.67 -19.17
CA GLU A 80 18.20 25.89 -18.20
C GLU A 80 18.07 24.97 -16.98
N LYS A 81 19.21 24.65 -16.37
CA LYS A 81 19.30 23.84 -15.15
C LYS A 81 18.36 24.34 -14.03
N ALA A 82 18.36 25.64 -13.76
CA ALA A 82 17.53 26.26 -12.72
C ALA A 82 16.01 26.10 -12.99
N THR A 83 15.61 26.04 -14.27
CA THR A 83 14.23 25.79 -14.67
C THR A 83 13.80 24.36 -14.34
N VAL A 84 14.68 23.37 -14.56
CA VAL A 84 14.42 21.98 -14.17
C VAL A 84 14.37 21.83 -12.64
N GLU A 85 15.30 22.45 -11.91
CA GLU A 85 15.27 22.48 -10.44
C GLU A 85 13.95 23.05 -9.91
N ALA A 86 13.44 24.13 -10.51
CA ALA A 86 12.14 24.71 -10.15
C ALA A 86 10.95 23.78 -10.46
N TYR A 87 10.99 22.99 -11.53
CA TYR A 87 9.96 21.98 -11.81
C TYR A 87 10.00 20.80 -10.82
N LEU A 88 11.20 20.32 -10.47
CA LEU A 88 11.39 19.24 -9.51
C LEU A 88 11.03 19.64 -8.06
N ALA A 89 11.21 20.92 -7.71
CA ALA A 89 10.74 21.50 -6.46
C ALA A 89 9.21 21.66 -6.40
N ARG A 90 8.52 21.65 -7.55
CA ARG A 90 7.05 21.70 -7.68
C ARG A 90 6.43 20.31 -7.88
N SER A 91 7.16 19.25 -7.53
CA SER A 91 6.73 17.85 -7.48
C SER A 91 6.34 17.19 -8.81
N LEU A 92 6.84 17.70 -9.95
CA LEU A 92 6.70 17.04 -11.26
C LEU A 92 7.85 16.04 -11.49
N ARG A 93 7.79 14.87 -10.84
CA ARG A 93 8.82 13.81 -10.95
C ARG A 93 8.33 12.59 -11.73
N LEU A 94 9.02 12.24 -12.81
CA LEU A 94 8.87 11.00 -13.57
C LEU A 94 9.65 9.84 -12.93
N ILE A 95 10.80 10.11 -12.31
CA ILE A 95 11.74 9.07 -11.84
C ILE A 95 11.65 8.88 -10.32
N PRO A 96 11.55 7.64 -9.78
CA PRO A 96 11.43 7.42 -8.34
C PRO A 96 12.67 7.84 -7.56
N ASP A 97 12.48 8.50 -6.41
CA ASP A 97 13.57 9.02 -5.56
C ASP A 97 14.59 7.92 -5.16
N TYR A 98 14.16 6.66 -5.04
CA TYR A 98 15.06 5.53 -4.84
C TYR A 98 16.05 5.32 -6.02
N ARG A 99 15.58 5.42 -7.27
CA ARG A 99 16.45 5.30 -8.46
C ARG A 99 17.43 6.47 -8.50
N VAL A 100 16.99 7.67 -8.10
CA VAL A 100 17.86 8.84 -7.95
C VAL A 100 18.95 8.60 -6.92
N LEU A 101 18.58 8.11 -5.73
CA LEU A 101 19.55 7.77 -4.67
C LEU A 101 20.60 6.77 -5.17
N MET A 102 20.20 5.72 -5.87
CA MET A 102 21.13 4.69 -6.36
C MET A 102 22.05 5.22 -7.47
N ALA A 103 21.55 6.09 -8.35
CA ALA A 103 22.39 6.79 -9.33
C ALA A 103 23.38 7.75 -8.64
N GLU A 104 22.93 8.57 -7.69
CA GLU A 104 23.81 9.45 -6.90
C GLU A 104 24.83 8.68 -6.05
N ILE A 105 24.54 7.46 -5.63
CA ILE A 105 25.49 6.60 -4.93
C ILE A 105 26.51 6.02 -5.93
N ASN A 106 26.07 5.58 -7.11
CA ASN A 106 26.95 5.08 -8.18
C ASN A 106 28.02 6.10 -8.57
N GLU A 107 27.65 7.37 -8.74
CA GLU A 107 28.58 8.47 -9.05
C GLU A 107 29.62 8.76 -7.95
N ASN A 108 29.38 8.30 -6.72
CA ASN A 108 30.25 8.56 -5.57
C ASN A 108 30.97 7.28 -5.11
N LEU A 109 31.03 6.24 -5.96
CA LEU A 109 31.73 4.98 -5.68
C LEU A 109 32.84 4.71 -6.71
N GLU A 110 34.02 4.36 -6.20
CA GLU A 110 35.16 3.94 -7.02
C GLU A 110 35.08 2.43 -7.36
N LYS A 111 35.74 2.00 -8.45
CA LYS A 111 35.57 0.64 -9.02
C LYS A 111 36.05 -0.47 -8.07
N ASP A 112 37.02 -0.18 -7.21
CA ASP A 112 37.52 -1.06 -6.14
C ASP A 112 36.58 -1.12 -4.92
N GLU A 113 35.92 -0.02 -4.57
CA GLU A 113 34.85 -0.02 -3.56
C GLU A 113 33.67 -0.88 -4.01
N VAL A 114 33.27 -0.78 -5.28
CA VAL A 114 32.24 -1.65 -5.87
C VAL A 114 32.65 -3.12 -5.83
N GLY A 115 33.93 -3.42 -6.08
CA GLY A 115 34.50 -4.76 -5.89
C GLY A 115 34.44 -5.24 -4.42
N SER A 116 34.71 -4.34 -3.48
CA SER A 116 34.66 -4.62 -2.04
C SER A 116 33.24 -4.88 -1.53
N LEU A 117 32.26 -4.11 -2.01
CA LEU A 117 30.83 -4.39 -1.80
C LEU A 117 30.45 -5.75 -2.40
N GLY A 118 30.86 -6.03 -3.64
CA GLY A 118 30.63 -7.31 -4.30
C GLY A 118 31.21 -8.51 -3.54
N PHE A 119 32.30 -8.33 -2.79
CA PHE A 119 32.84 -9.35 -1.89
C PHE A 119 31.95 -9.55 -0.66
N LEU A 120 31.63 -8.47 0.07
CA LEU A 120 30.78 -8.51 1.27
C LEU A 120 29.38 -9.09 0.98
N LEU A 121 28.85 -8.84 -0.22
CA LEU A 121 27.54 -9.33 -0.65
C LEU A 121 27.52 -10.84 -0.93
N ARG A 122 28.66 -11.53 -1.01
CA ARG A 122 28.69 -12.99 -1.23
C ARG A 122 28.05 -13.77 -0.09
N ASP A 123 28.21 -13.29 1.14
CA ASP A 123 27.66 -13.94 2.34
C ASP A 123 26.12 -13.89 2.37
N TYR A 124 25.53 -12.86 1.73
CA TYR A 124 24.08 -12.66 1.62
C TYR A 124 23.49 -13.17 0.30
N ALA A 125 24.30 -13.23 -0.75
CA ALA A 125 23.89 -13.61 -2.10
C ALA A 125 24.88 -14.59 -2.77
N PRO A 126 25.04 -15.84 -2.27
CA PRO A 126 26.07 -16.77 -2.75
C PRO A 126 25.94 -17.16 -4.24
N ARG A 127 24.74 -17.01 -4.81
CA ARG A 127 24.43 -17.31 -6.22
C ARG A 127 24.68 -16.13 -7.17
N MET A 128 25.01 -14.94 -6.67
CA MET A 128 25.15 -13.74 -7.49
C MET A 128 26.46 -13.76 -8.29
N LYS A 129 26.37 -13.79 -9.63
CA LYS A 129 27.55 -13.78 -10.50
C LYS A 129 28.28 -12.43 -10.39
N MET A 130 29.45 -12.46 -9.75
CA MET A 130 30.39 -11.34 -9.67
C MET A 130 31.28 -11.31 -10.92
N ALA A 131 30.87 -10.56 -11.93
CA ALA A 131 31.75 -10.15 -13.01
C ALA A 131 32.78 -9.13 -12.49
N LYS A 132 33.99 -9.12 -13.06
CA LYS A 132 35.11 -8.30 -12.58
C LYS A 132 34.86 -6.80 -12.70
N ASP A 133 34.11 -6.40 -13.72
CA ASP A 133 33.87 -5.00 -14.10
C ASP A 133 32.38 -4.61 -13.96
N LYS A 134 31.71 -5.15 -12.93
CA LYS A 134 30.28 -4.93 -12.69
C LYS A 134 30.05 -3.57 -12.02
N SER A 135 29.18 -2.74 -12.60
CA SER A 135 28.80 -1.44 -12.03
C SER A 135 28.03 -1.60 -10.71
N PHE A 136 27.97 -0.54 -9.89
CA PHE A 136 27.13 -0.54 -8.69
C PHE A 136 25.65 -0.67 -9.06
N LEU A 137 25.18 -0.02 -10.13
CA LEU A 137 23.80 -0.16 -10.61
C LEU A 137 23.46 -1.60 -11.01
N ALA A 138 24.39 -2.32 -11.65
CA ALA A 138 24.23 -3.75 -11.95
C ALA A 138 24.27 -4.65 -10.71
N LEU A 139 24.97 -4.26 -9.63
CA LEU A 139 24.83 -4.92 -8.33
C LEU A 139 23.44 -4.67 -7.74
N ILE A 140 22.95 -3.43 -7.72
CA ILE A 140 21.61 -3.09 -7.22
C ILE A 140 20.52 -3.87 -7.96
N ILE A 141 20.56 -3.92 -9.30
CA ILE A 141 19.62 -4.71 -10.11
C ILE A 141 19.60 -6.19 -9.70
N ASP A 142 20.75 -6.77 -9.37
CA ASP A 142 20.80 -8.18 -8.95
C ASP A 142 20.39 -8.39 -7.48
N LEU A 143 20.58 -7.41 -6.60
CA LEU A 143 20.02 -7.43 -5.23
C LEU A 143 18.50 -7.24 -5.22
N GLU A 144 17.96 -6.45 -6.14
CA GLU A 144 16.52 -6.30 -6.42
C GLU A 144 15.92 -7.64 -6.88
N LYS A 145 16.59 -8.36 -7.79
CA LYS A 145 16.28 -9.75 -8.21
C LYS A 145 16.54 -10.82 -7.14
N LEU A 146 16.92 -10.43 -5.93
CA LEU A 146 17.03 -11.32 -4.77
C LEU A 146 16.11 -10.86 -3.62
N ASN A 147 15.30 -9.81 -3.83
CA ASN A 147 14.50 -9.14 -2.80
C ASN A 147 15.33 -8.71 -1.57
N LEU A 148 16.62 -8.45 -1.74
CA LEU A 148 17.53 -8.01 -0.68
C LEU A 148 17.53 -6.49 -0.51
N VAL A 149 17.12 -5.76 -1.55
CA VAL A 149 17.11 -4.30 -1.62
C VAL A 149 15.80 -3.82 -2.26
N ALA A 150 15.22 -2.76 -1.69
CA ALA A 150 14.04 -2.05 -2.21
C ALA A 150 13.98 -0.62 -1.62
N PRO A 151 13.09 0.28 -2.09
CA PRO A 151 12.92 1.62 -1.53
C PRO A 151 12.72 1.68 0.00
N ASN A 152 12.11 0.65 0.58
CA ASN A 152 11.87 0.54 2.02
C ASN A 152 12.78 -0.49 2.72
N GLN A 153 13.82 -0.97 2.04
CA GLN A 153 14.72 -2.03 2.50
C GLN A 153 16.14 -1.72 2.01
N LEU A 154 16.88 -0.93 2.79
CA LEU A 154 18.22 -0.44 2.45
C LEU A 154 19.28 -0.85 3.48
N ASP A 155 18.89 -1.56 4.53
CA ASP A 155 19.73 -1.88 5.70
C ASP A 155 20.93 -2.76 5.34
N LEU A 156 20.76 -3.66 4.37
CA LEU A 156 21.84 -4.48 3.84
C LEU A 156 22.92 -3.62 3.15
N ILE A 157 22.53 -2.67 2.30
CA ILE A 157 23.47 -1.73 1.66
C ILE A 157 24.12 -0.82 2.72
N GLU A 158 23.34 -0.32 3.68
CA GLU A 158 23.85 0.53 4.76
C GLU A 158 24.89 -0.21 5.61
N ASN A 159 24.67 -1.50 5.88
CA ASN A 159 25.64 -2.37 6.56
C ASN A 159 26.90 -2.60 5.70
N CYS A 160 26.76 -2.85 4.39
CA CYS A 160 27.91 -2.95 3.48
C CYS A 160 28.74 -1.65 3.44
N PHE A 161 28.10 -0.48 3.37
CA PHE A 161 28.80 0.81 3.45
C PHE A 161 29.45 1.06 4.81
N ARG A 162 28.90 0.52 5.90
CA ARG A 162 29.54 0.57 7.23
C ARG A 162 30.83 -0.24 7.26
N SER A 163 30.83 -1.41 6.62
CA SER A 163 32.01 -2.28 6.50
C SER A 163 33.11 -1.70 5.60
N ILE A 164 32.77 -0.96 4.53
CA ILE A 164 33.76 -0.21 3.72
C ILE A 164 33.99 1.23 4.21
N HIS A 165 33.52 1.58 5.41
CA HIS A 165 33.68 2.89 6.06
C HIS A 165 33.17 4.13 5.27
N ARG A 166 32.26 3.95 4.31
CA ARG A 166 31.62 5.03 3.54
C ARG A 166 30.45 5.68 4.28
N ILE A 167 30.79 6.37 5.37
CA ILE A 167 29.83 7.02 6.29
C ILE A 167 29.05 8.18 5.62
N ASP A 168 29.58 8.76 4.56
CA ASP A 168 28.90 9.75 3.71
C ASP A 168 27.72 9.12 2.93
N LEU A 169 27.91 7.92 2.37
CA LEU A 169 26.85 7.18 1.65
C LEU A 169 25.79 6.66 2.63
N ILE A 170 26.19 6.21 3.83
CA ILE A 170 25.26 5.90 4.93
C ILE A 170 24.39 7.12 5.25
N ARG A 171 24.98 8.31 5.36
CA ARG A 171 24.23 9.55 5.60
C ARG A 171 23.26 9.88 4.47
N LYS A 172 23.60 9.61 3.19
CA LYS A 172 22.64 9.72 2.07
C LYS A 172 21.45 8.75 2.23
N ILE A 173 21.71 7.48 2.54
CA ILE A 173 20.66 6.47 2.76
C ILE A 173 19.75 6.84 3.95
N GLN A 174 20.34 7.27 5.07
CA GLN A 174 19.58 7.68 6.26
C GLN A 174 18.75 8.93 5.98
N LYS A 175 19.31 9.94 5.29
CA LYS A 175 18.56 11.11 4.83
C LYS A 175 17.36 10.70 3.98
N TYR A 176 17.56 9.83 2.99
CA TYR A 176 16.47 9.27 2.17
C TYR A 176 15.43 8.53 3.02
N LYS A 177 15.84 7.66 3.97
CA LYS A 177 14.91 6.98 4.91
C LYS A 177 14.07 7.96 5.74
N HIS A 178 14.60 9.14 6.08
CA HIS A 178 13.88 10.17 6.82
C HIS A 178 12.99 11.05 5.91
N GLU A 179 13.40 11.33 4.67
CA GLU A 179 12.67 12.21 3.74
C GLU A 179 11.61 11.47 2.90
N ALA A 180 11.78 10.18 2.63
CA ALA A 180 10.83 9.33 1.92
C ALA A 180 9.43 9.27 2.58
N PRO A 181 9.26 9.08 3.91
CA PRO A 181 7.92 9.11 4.51
C PRO A 181 7.27 10.51 4.43
N VAL A 182 8.06 11.59 4.55
CA VAL A 182 7.57 12.98 4.53
C VAL A 182 7.16 13.44 3.12
N SER A 183 7.83 12.92 2.08
CA SER A 183 7.58 13.29 0.68
C SER A 183 6.45 12.50 0.01
N SER A 184 5.85 11.53 0.70
CA SER A 184 4.88 10.57 0.15
C SER A 184 3.47 11.13 -0.14
N VAL A 185 3.19 12.38 0.26
CA VAL A 185 1.83 12.96 0.19
C VAL A 185 1.47 13.49 -1.21
N HIS A 186 2.45 13.87 -2.04
CA HIS A 186 2.21 14.39 -3.39
C HIS A 186 3.21 13.86 -4.43
N SER A 187 2.66 13.17 -5.44
CA SER A 187 3.26 12.90 -6.76
C SER A 187 4.71 12.37 -6.77
N GLN A 188 4.92 11.20 -6.16
CA GLN A 188 6.06 10.35 -6.51
C GLN A 188 5.65 9.24 -7.50
N PRO A 189 6.50 8.93 -8.50
CA PRO A 189 6.29 7.84 -9.43
C PRO A 189 6.56 6.48 -8.76
N VAL A 190 5.82 5.46 -9.17
CA VAL A 190 5.83 4.12 -8.53
C VAL A 190 7.09 3.35 -8.91
N TYR A 191 7.80 2.83 -7.90
CA TYR A 191 8.90 1.88 -8.06
C TYR A 191 8.39 0.46 -8.38
N VAL A 192 9.05 -0.26 -9.28
CA VAL A 192 8.66 -1.61 -9.73
C VAL A 192 9.87 -2.54 -9.54
N ASN A 193 9.71 -3.63 -8.78
CA ASN A 193 10.86 -4.47 -8.45
C ASN A 193 11.29 -5.35 -9.65
N ALA A 194 12.57 -5.70 -9.75
CA ALA A 194 13.13 -6.43 -10.89
C ALA A 194 12.51 -7.83 -11.15
N HIS A 195 11.87 -8.44 -10.16
CA HIS A 195 11.06 -9.65 -10.34
C HIS A 195 9.76 -9.42 -11.13
N GLN A 196 9.12 -8.25 -10.99
CA GLN A 196 7.97 -7.85 -11.81
C GLN A 196 8.40 -7.50 -13.25
N ALA A 197 9.68 -7.24 -13.47
CA ALA A 197 10.30 -6.93 -14.77
C ALA A 197 10.88 -8.16 -15.50
N SER A 198 10.71 -9.36 -14.92
CA SER A 198 11.21 -10.63 -15.50
C SER A 198 10.09 -11.53 -16.05
N LEU A 199 8.83 -11.07 -16.01
CA LEU A 199 7.65 -11.79 -16.47
C LEU A 199 7.07 -11.13 -17.73
N PRO A 200 7.45 -11.57 -18.93
CA PRO A 200 6.72 -11.20 -20.14
C PRO A 200 5.39 -11.96 -20.17
N ASN A 201 4.28 -11.23 -20.02
CA ASN A 201 2.89 -11.66 -20.28
C ASN A 201 2.46 -13.05 -19.74
N LEU A 202 1.71 -13.00 -18.64
CA LEU A 202 0.67 -13.95 -18.22
C LEU A 202 1.08 -15.36 -17.72
N ASN A 203 0.26 -15.81 -16.78
CA ASN A 203 -0.08 -17.18 -16.41
C ASN A 203 0.85 -18.00 -15.47
N LEU A 204 0.39 -18.07 -14.21
CA LEU A 204 -0.16 -19.26 -13.54
C LEU A 204 0.76 -20.47 -13.21
N ILE A 205 0.64 -20.94 -11.95
CA ILE A 205 0.78 -22.33 -11.44
C ILE A 205 2.12 -22.78 -10.78
N ASP A 206 2.00 -23.74 -9.84
CA ASP A 206 2.91 -24.26 -8.80
C ASP A 206 3.03 -25.84 -8.87
N PRO A 207 3.32 -26.70 -7.83
CA PRO A 207 3.99 -26.61 -6.51
C PRO A 207 5.33 -27.44 -6.47
N PRO A 208 5.53 -28.71 -5.96
CA PRO A 208 5.00 -29.54 -4.83
C PRO A 208 6.01 -29.88 -3.68
N TYR A 209 5.46 -30.52 -2.61
CA TYR A 209 6.04 -31.41 -1.56
C TYR A 209 7.52 -31.88 -1.69
N HIS A 210 8.34 -31.92 -0.61
CA HIS A 210 8.16 -32.83 0.55
C HIS A 210 8.95 -32.47 1.83
N SER A 211 8.34 -32.79 2.98
CA SER A 211 8.91 -33.31 4.26
C SER A 211 10.16 -32.67 4.91
N GLY A 212 9.99 -32.11 6.11
CA GLY A 212 11.11 -31.74 6.99
C GLY A 212 10.71 -31.13 8.34
N VAL A 213 9.93 -31.84 9.16
CA VAL A 213 9.52 -31.35 10.49
C VAL A 213 10.73 -31.17 11.42
N ILE A 214 11.08 -29.93 11.74
CA ILE A 214 11.90 -29.59 12.91
C ILE A 214 11.18 -28.48 13.69
N THR A 215 10.92 -28.76 14.96
CA THR A 215 10.27 -27.88 15.93
C THR A 215 11.15 -26.66 16.27
N GLY A 216 10.54 -25.47 16.38
CA GLY A 216 11.28 -24.21 16.56
C GLY A 216 10.45 -23.09 17.20
N THR A 217 9.99 -23.29 18.43
CA THR A 217 9.03 -22.43 19.15
C THR A 217 9.62 -21.14 19.74
N TYR A 218 10.10 -20.20 18.92
CA TYR A 218 10.47 -18.83 19.31
C TYR A 218 10.11 -17.91 18.11
N ILE A 219 9.30 -16.85 18.17
CA ILE A 219 9.33 -15.69 19.07
C ILE A 219 7.88 -15.17 19.31
N LEU A 220 7.26 -15.51 20.44
CA LEU A 220 6.03 -14.85 20.93
C LEU A 220 6.04 -14.61 22.45
N THR A 221 7.21 -14.69 23.07
CA THR A 221 7.40 -14.68 24.53
C THR A 221 8.00 -13.37 25.03
N LEU A 222 7.62 -12.22 24.44
CA LEU A 222 8.10 -10.90 24.88
C LEU A 222 7.06 -9.77 24.77
N PHE A 223 5.79 -10.04 25.11
CA PHE A 223 4.81 -8.95 25.36
C PHE A 223 3.74 -9.26 26.43
N LEU A 224 3.84 -10.39 27.15
CA LEU A 224 2.77 -10.87 28.06
C LEU A 224 3.15 -10.88 29.56
N TYR A 225 4.13 -10.08 30.00
CA TYR A 225 4.68 -10.16 31.37
C TYR A 225 4.96 -8.80 32.04
N VAL A 226 3.99 -7.87 32.01
CA VAL A 226 4.05 -6.60 32.78
C VAL A 226 2.74 -6.24 33.52
N LEU A 227 1.60 -6.88 33.23
CA LEU A 227 0.31 -6.47 33.81
C LEU A 227 -0.46 -7.62 34.50
N THR A 228 0.05 -8.08 35.64
CA THR A 228 -0.76 -8.47 36.82
C THR A 228 0.11 -8.54 38.09
N ALA A 229 -0.53 -8.32 39.25
CA ALA A 229 -0.03 -8.56 40.62
C ALA A 229 1.07 -7.62 41.19
N ALA A 230 0.64 -6.50 41.77
CA ALA A 230 1.21 -5.97 43.02
C ALA A 230 0.11 -5.26 43.83
N GLU A 231 -0.17 -5.74 45.04
CA GLU A 231 -1.12 -5.14 45.99
C GLU A 231 -0.46 -4.01 46.83
N PRO A 232 -1.23 -3.14 47.52
CA PRO A 232 -0.77 -1.81 47.89
C PRO A 232 0.11 -1.78 49.15
N ILE A 233 1.19 -0.99 49.11
CA ILE A 233 1.96 -0.59 50.29
C ILE A 233 1.64 0.86 50.63
N HIS A 234 1.07 1.06 51.81
CA HIS A 234 0.66 2.35 52.34
C HIS A 234 1.85 3.09 52.96
N MET A 235 2.33 4.16 52.32
CA MET A 235 3.25 5.12 52.95
C MET A 235 2.76 6.57 52.75
N SER A 236 2.60 7.28 53.85
CA SER A 236 2.03 8.61 53.94
C SER A 236 3.10 9.71 53.89
N ILE A 237 3.02 10.63 52.93
CA ILE A 237 3.69 11.96 52.98
C ILE A 237 2.68 13.02 52.46
N GLN A 238 2.70 14.21 53.06
CA GLN A 238 1.62 15.21 53.04
C GLN A 238 1.47 16.02 51.74
N GLU A 239 0.27 16.57 51.56
CA GLU A 239 -0.12 17.48 50.47
C GLU A 239 0.58 18.85 50.51
N SER A 240 0.82 19.42 49.33
CA SER A 240 0.64 20.85 49.05
C SER A 240 0.69 21.13 47.53
N GLY A 241 -0.25 21.93 47.02
CA GLY A 241 -0.16 22.51 45.66
C GLY A 241 -1.09 21.90 44.61
N SER A 242 -2.29 22.45 44.50
CA SER A 242 -3.34 22.05 43.56
C SER A 242 -3.03 22.34 42.07
N VAL A 243 -3.07 21.32 41.22
CA VAL A 243 -3.47 21.42 39.80
C VAL A 243 -4.27 20.15 39.45
N PRO A 244 -5.48 20.25 38.86
CA PRO A 244 -6.24 19.07 38.45
C PRO A 244 -5.66 18.49 37.15
N HIS A 245 -4.60 17.69 37.27
CA HIS A 245 -4.19 16.79 36.19
C HIS A 245 -5.27 15.71 36.02
N LYS A 246 -6.25 15.98 35.15
CA LYS A 246 -7.12 14.95 34.58
C LYS A 246 -6.21 13.88 33.97
N MET A 247 -6.24 12.67 34.53
CA MET A 247 -5.65 11.50 33.88
C MET A 247 -6.20 11.43 32.46
N SER A 248 -5.30 11.31 31.47
CA SER A 248 -5.67 11.35 30.06
C SER A 248 -6.60 10.18 29.74
N ASP A 249 -7.81 10.49 29.27
CA ASP A 249 -8.81 9.49 28.89
C ASP A 249 -8.26 8.61 27.75
N GLU A 250 -7.89 7.37 28.09
CA GLU A 250 -7.38 6.35 27.16
C GLU A 250 -8.44 5.83 26.18
N SER A 251 -9.71 6.25 26.32
CA SER A 251 -10.84 5.78 25.52
C SER A 251 -11.45 6.88 24.64
N TYR A 252 -12.09 6.48 23.54
CA TYR A 252 -13.01 7.36 22.83
C TYR A 252 -14.29 7.50 23.64
N THR A 253 -14.74 8.74 23.83
CA THR A 253 -16.06 9.02 24.40
C THR A 253 -17.13 8.60 23.40
N ILE A 254 -18.04 7.71 23.80
CA ILE A 254 -19.15 7.18 22.99
C ILE A 254 -20.41 7.24 23.86
N GLN A 255 -21.14 8.36 23.79
CA GLN A 255 -22.27 8.70 24.66
C GLN A 255 -23.42 9.44 23.94
N SER A 256 -23.19 10.01 22.77
CA SER A 256 -24.20 10.74 22.00
C SER A 256 -25.40 9.85 21.63
N GLN A 257 -26.58 10.45 21.43
CA GLN A 257 -27.72 9.73 20.85
C GLN A 257 -28.22 10.44 19.59
N PRO A 258 -28.07 9.84 18.39
CA PRO A 258 -27.43 8.54 18.11
C PRO A 258 -25.91 8.54 18.42
N LEU A 259 -25.31 7.35 18.62
CA LEU A 259 -23.86 7.20 18.82
C LEU A 259 -23.04 7.70 17.62
N GLY A 260 -23.64 7.57 16.44
CA GLY A 260 -23.00 7.80 15.16
C GLY A 260 -24.01 7.74 14.03
N ILE A 261 -23.57 8.18 12.85
CA ILE A 261 -24.22 7.85 11.58
C ILE A 261 -23.60 6.53 11.08
N CYS A 262 -24.44 5.60 10.66
CA CYS A 262 -24.04 4.37 9.99
C CYS A 262 -24.54 4.40 8.54
N LEU A 263 -23.63 4.44 7.58
CA LEU A 263 -23.92 4.39 6.16
C LEU A 263 -23.71 2.96 5.65
N ILE A 264 -24.76 2.30 5.18
CA ILE A 264 -24.71 0.96 4.58
C ILE A 264 -24.93 1.12 3.08
N ILE A 265 -23.93 0.74 2.30
CA ILE A 265 -23.98 0.71 0.83
C ILE A 265 -23.84 -0.75 0.40
N ASP A 266 -24.94 -1.34 -0.06
CA ASP A 266 -25.04 -2.76 -0.40
C ASP A 266 -25.41 -2.93 -1.88
N CYS A 267 -24.38 -3.05 -2.71
CA CYS A 267 -24.51 -3.20 -4.16
C CYS A 267 -24.91 -4.64 -4.57
N ILE A 268 -24.99 -5.57 -3.61
CA ILE A 268 -25.40 -6.96 -3.81
C ILE A 268 -26.85 -7.17 -3.36
N GLY A 269 -27.24 -6.58 -2.23
CA GLY A 269 -28.58 -6.61 -1.64
C GLY A 269 -28.82 -7.66 -0.54
N ASN A 270 -27.78 -8.42 -0.15
CA ASN A 270 -27.93 -9.62 0.69
C ASN A 270 -27.73 -9.39 2.20
N ASP A 271 -27.13 -8.26 2.59
CA ASP A 271 -26.66 -8.04 3.96
C ASP A 271 -27.38 -6.87 4.66
N THR A 272 -28.02 -5.99 3.89
CA THR A 272 -28.61 -4.73 4.38
C THR A 272 -29.49 -4.90 5.62
N ASP A 273 -30.51 -5.76 5.59
CA ASP A 273 -31.51 -5.86 6.68
C ASP A 273 -30.88 -6.31 8.02
N MET A 274 -29.97 -7.29 7.95
CA MET A 274 -29.20 -7.77 9.10
C MET A 274 -28.29 -6.68 9.68
N LEU A 275 -27.61 -5.93 8.82
CA LEU A 275 -26.72 -4.84 9.25
C LEU A 275 -27.52 -3.67 9.82
N GLU A 276 -28.65 -3.32 9.21
CA GLU A 276 -29.55 -2.25 9.63
C GLU A 276 -30.12 -2.51 11.03
N GLU A 277 -30.63 -3.72 11.27
CA GLU A 277 -31.07 -4.17 12.60
C GLU A 277 -29.91 -4.14 13.61
N THR A 278 -28.71 -4.59 13.22
CA THR A 278 -27.53 -4.62 14.08
C THR A 278 -27.14 -3.21 14.54
N PHE A 279 -26.91 -2.29 13.60
CA PHE A 279 -26.39 -0.96 13.93
C PHE A 279 -27.47 -0.06 14.58
N ARG A 280 -28.76 -0.23 14.25
CA ARG A 280 -29.84 0.38 15.04
C ARG A 280 -29.90 -0.17 16.46
N GLY A 281 -29.72 -1.48 16.66
CA GLY A 281 -29.60 -2.11 17.99
C GLY A 281 -28.37 -1.67 18.80
N LEU A 282 -27.37 -1.08 18.14
CA LEU A 282 -26.25 -0.39 18.78
C LEU A 282 -26.51 1.10 19.06
N GLY A 283 -27.61 1.69 18.56
CA GLY A 283 -27.93 3.11 18.75
C GLY A 283 -27.35 4.06 17.69
N TYR A 284 -27.04 3.56 16.48
CA TYR A 284 -26.66 4.40 15.34
C TYR A 284 -27.88 4.85 14.54
N ASP A 285 -27.79 6.01 13.90
CA ASP A 285 -28.72 6.43 12.86
C ASP A 285 -28.28 5.82 11.52
N VAL A 286 -29.04 4.84 11.04
CA VAL A 286 -28.64 3.97 9.92
C VAL A 286 -29.33 4.38 8.62
N HIS A 287 -28.51 4.63 7.59
CA HIS A 287 -28.90 5.02 6.24
C HIS A 287 -28.45 3.95 5.24
N CYS A 288 -29.41 3.33 4.56
CA CYS A 288 -29.18 2.16 3.70
C CYS A 288 -29.40 2.50 2.22
N HIS A 289 -28.45 2.11 1.37
CA HIS A 289 -28.50 2.30 -0.08
C HIS A 289 -28.22 0.97 -0.77
N ARG A 290 -29.24 0.38 -1.42
CA ARG A 290 -29.12 -0.89 -2.17
C ARG A 290 -28.90 -0.63 -3.66
N TYR A 291 -28.17 -1.53 -4.32
CA TYR A 291 -28.02 -1.58 -5.79
C TYR A 291 -27.50 -0.28 -6.45
N VAL A 292 -26.75 0.54 -5.71
CA VAL A 292 -26.20 1.79 -6.26
C VAL A 292 -25.12 1.52 -7.30
N ASN A 293 -25.06 2.37 -8.33
CA ASN A 293 -23.91 2.45 -9.23
C ASN A 293 -22.79 3.32 -8.61
N MET A 294 -21.61 3.31 -9.21
CA MET A 294 -20.42 4.03 -8.77
C MET A 294 -20.63 5.54 -8.68
N ASN A 295 -21.38 6.14 -9.61
CA ASN A 295 -21.66 7.59 -9.57
C ASN A 295 -22.57 7.95 -8.39
N SER A 296 -23.65 7.18 -8.19
CA SER A 296 -24.57 7.36 -7.06
C SER A 296 -23.88 7.08 -5.72
N MET A 297 -23.07 6.03 -5.61
CA MET A 297 -22.24 5.73 -4.45
C MET A 297 -21.30 6.89 -4.12
N ASN A 298 -20.61 7.45 -5.12
CA ASN A 298 -19.71 8.57 -4.97
C ASN A 298 -20.44 9.87 -4.52
N GLN A 299 -21.64 10.12 -5.05
CA GLN A 299 -22.52 11.20 -4.60
C GLN A 299 -22.98 10.99 -3.15
N THR A 300 -23.44 9.79 -2.79
CA THR A 300 -23.86 9.44 -1.43
C THR A 300 -22.73 9.64 -0.41
N LEU A 301 -21.50 9.19 -0.71
CA LEU A 301 -20.34 9.42 0.16
C LEU A 301 -20.06 10.92 0.36
N LEU A 302 -20.11 11.71 -0.72
CA LEU A 302 -19.90 13.16 -0.68
C LEU A 302 -20.99 13.90 0.11
N GLU A 303 -22.25 13.50 -0.05
CA GLU A 303 -23.39 14.07 0.68
C GLU A 303 -23.32 13.75 2.18
N VAL A 304 -23.13 12.48 2.53
CA VAL A 304 -23.03 12.02 3.92
C VAL A 304 -21.84 12.68 4.61
N ALA A 305 -20.68 12.81 3.94
CA ALA A 305 -19.53 13.52 4.50
C ALA A 305 -19.80 15.01 4.83
N ARG A 306 -20.76 15.65 4.14
CA ARG A 306 -21.13 17.06 4.36
C ARG A 306 -22.20 17.28 5.43
N TRP A 307 -22.83 16.22 5.95
CA TRP A 307 -23.88 16.33 6.96
C TRP A 307 -23.37 16.98 8.25
N GLN A 308 -23.97 18.10 8.65
CA GLN A 308 -23.58 18.80 9.89
C GLN A 308 -23.89 17.99 11.16
N ARG A 309 -24.74 16.96 11.06
CA ARG A 309 -25.12 16.05 12.15
C ARG A 309 -23.93 15.30 12.75
N HIS A 310 -22.86 15.07 11.98
CA HIS A 310 -21.60 14.50 12.48
C HIS A 310 -21.01 15.26 13.67
N ARG A 311 -21.23 16.58 13.77
CA ARG A 311 -20.77 17.39 14.91
C ARG A 311 -21.32 16.89 16.24
N ASN A 312 -22.56 16.42 16.24
CA ASN A 312 -23.35 16.04 17.42
C ASN A 312 -23.28 14.53 17.74
N CYS A 313 -22.62 13.74 16.89
CA CYS A 313 -22.44 12.31 17.08
C CYS A 313 -20.98 12.01 17.49
N ASP A 314 -20.72 10.93 18.20
CA ASP A 314 -19.36 10.60 18.67
C ASP A 314 -18.55 9.73 17.71
N SER A 315 -19.19 9.06 16.76
CA SER A 315 -18.56 8.12 15.82
C SER A 315 -19.19 8.12 14.43
N PHE A 316 -18.55 7.44 13.48
CA PHE A 316 -19.11 7.15 12.15
C PHE A 316 -18.80 5.71 11.74
N ILE A 317 -19.76 5.05 11.09
CA ILE A 317 -19.60 3.72 10.50
C ILE A 317 -19.97 3.77 9.03
N CYS A 318 -19.18 3.12 8.18
CA CYS A 318 -19.50 2.84 6.80
C CYS A 318 -19.36 1.33 6.53
N VAL A 319 -20.43 0.70 6.02
CA VAL A 319 -20.41 -0.68 5.56
C VAL A 319 -20.58 -0.69 4.04
N LEU A 320 -19.71 -1.39 3.34
CA LEU A 320 -19.68 -1.46 1.88
C LEU A 320 -19.68 -2.93 1.43
N VAL A 321 -20.68 -3.32 0.65
CA VAL A 321 -20.83 -4.67 0.11
C VAL A 321 -20.91 -4.57 -1.41
N SER A 322 -19.92 -5.10 -2.13
CA SER A 322 -19.84 -4.89 -3.59
C SER A 322 -19.00 -5.96 -4.29
N ARG A 323 -19.30 -6.19 -5.58
CA ARG A 323 -18.32 -6.78 -6.51
C ARG A 323 -17.15 -5.83 -6.71
N GLY A 324 -15.98 -6.35 -7.05
CA GLY A 324 -14.78 -5.55 -7.24
C GLY A 324 -13.57 -6.39 -7.66
N ASN A 325 -12.40 -5.78 -7.56
CA ASN A 325 -11.11 -6.45 -7.67
C ASN A 325 -10.29 -6.22 -6.38
N SER A 326 -8.99 -6.50 -6.42
CA SER A 326 -8.13 -6.39 -5.24
C SER A 326 -8.01 -5.00 -4.61
N GLN A 327 -8.35 -3.91 -5.31
CA GLN A 327 -8.18 -2.52 -4.83
C GLN A 327 -9.38 -1.59 -5.11
N SER A 328 -10.32 -1.99 -5.97
CA SER A 328 -11.48 -1.20 -6.39
C SER A 328 -12.80 -1.95 -6.23
N ILE A 329 -13.89 -1.20 -6.01
CA ILE A 329 -15.27 -1.72 -6.05
C ILE A 329 -15.97 -1.29 -7.34
N PHE A 330 -16.80 -2.17 -7.91
CA PHE A 330 -17.53 -1.93 -9.15
C PHE A 330 -18.96 -1.44 -8.92
N CYS A 331 -19.46 -1.52 -7.68
CA CYS A 331 -20.86 -1.24 -7.35
C CYS A 331 -21.80 -2.12 -8.19
N THR A 332 -22.83 -1.56 -8.84
CA THR A 332 -23.62 -2.25 -9.88
C THR A 332 -23.12 -2.03 -11.30
N ASP A 333 -22.03 -1.27 -11.51
CA ASP A 333 -21.48 -1.06 -12.85
C ASP A 333 -20.62 -2.24 -13.33
N HIS A 334 -20.60 -2.45 -14.64
CA HIS A 334 -19.75 -3.45 -15.30
C HIS A 334 -18.40 -2.85 -15.78
N THR A 335 -17.95 -1.73 -15.18
CA THR A 335 -16.77 -0.98 -15.63
C THR A 335 -15.47 -1.49 -14.98
N PHE A 336 -14.55 -2.00 -15.80
CA PHE A 336 -13.27 -2.60 -15.38
C PHE A 336 -12.38 -1.72 -14.47
N SER A 337 -12.45 -0.38 -14.56
CA SER A 337 -11.61 0.50 -13.73
C SER A 337 -12.02 0.52 -12.25
N GLY A 338 -13.31 0.36 -11.98
CA GLY A 338 -13.92 0.50 -10.65
C GLY A 338 -13.64 1.82 -9.93
N PHE A 339 -14.06 1.87 -8.66
CA PHE A 339 -13.77 2.94 -7.72
C PHE A 339 -12.72 2.49 -6.70
N PRO A 340 -11.53 3.12 -6.64
CA PRO A 340 -10.47 2.70 -5.71
C PRO A 340 -10.88 2.89 -4.25
N LEU A 341 -10.80 1.81 -3.46
CA LEU A 341 -11.22 1.79 -2.06
C LEU A 341 -10.53 2.84 -1.18
N GLU A 342 -9.25 3.13 -1.44
CA GLU A 342 -8.50 4.17 -0.71
C GLU A 342 -9.06 5.59 -0.90
N GLN A 343 -9.87 5.85 -1.93
CA GLN A 343 -10.56 7.14 -2.08
C GLN A 343 -11.72 7.29 -1.07
N ILE A 344 -12.32 6.21 -0.60
CA ILE A 344 -13.44 6.23 0.35
C ILE A 344 -13.01 6.87 1.68
N LYS A 345 -11.79 6.54 2.15
CA LYS A 345 -11.19 7.14 3.36
C LYS A 345 -11.09 8.67 3.24
N LYS A 346 -10.88 9.22 2.03
CA LYS A 346 -10.63 10.65 1.81
C LYS A 346 -11.85 11.51 2.16
N TYR A 347 -13.06 11.04 1.85
CA TYR A 347 -14.32 11.74 2.19
C TYR A 347 -14.47 12.06 3.68
N PHE A 348 -13.92 11.20 4.55
CA PHE A 348 -14.04 11.31 6.01
C PHE A 348 -12.73 11.69 6.69
N THR A 349 -11.80 12.32 5.95
CA THR A 349 -10.61 12.99 6.50
C THR A 349 -10.98 14.22 7.32
N ALA A 350 -10.05 14.69 8.16
CA ALA A 350 -10.19 15.92 8.93
C ALA A 350 -10.61 17.13 8.08
N ASP A 351 -10.00 17.28 6.90
CA ASP A 351 -10.21 18.43 6.01
C ASP A 351 -11.54 18.32 5.24
N SER A 352 -11.93 17.11 4.85
CA SER A 352 -13.15 16.85 4.05
C SER A 352 -14.41 16.73 4.91
N CYS A 353 -14.28 16.22 6.14
CA CYS A 353 -15.37 16.07 7.10
C CYS A 353 -14.96 16.55 8.52
N PRO A 354 -14.88 17.88 8.76
CA PRO A 354 -14.48 18.42 10.06
C PRO A 354 -15.37 18.00 11.24
N GLY A 355 -16.61 17.56 10.98
CA GLY A 355 -17.51 17.04 12.02
C GLY A 355 -17.04 15.73 12.67
N LEU A 356 -16.14 14.99 12.00
CA LEU A 356 -15.54 13.72 12.44
C LEU A 356 -14.06 13.85 12.85
N LEU A 357 -13.58 15.09 13.05
CA LEU A 357 -12.24 15.35 13.57
C LEU A 357 -12.09 14.77 14.98
N GLY A 358 -11.08 13.91 15.19
CA GLY A 358 -10.83 13.26 16.48
C GLY A 358 -11.76 12.10 16.84
N LYS A 359 -12.76 11.80 16.00
CA LYS A 359 -13.79 10.78 16.24
C LYS A 359 -13.50 9.48 15.49
N PRO A 360 -13.78 8.31 16.06
CA PRO A 360 -13.54 7.02 15.40
C PRO A 360 -14.45 6.85 14.18
N LYS A 361 -13.84 6.40 13.07
CA LYS A 361 -14.45 6.18 11.76
C LYS A 361 -14.20 4.74 11.33
N LEU A 362 -15.22 3.88 11.43
CA LEU A 362 -15.08 2.44 11.20
C LEU A 362 -15.60 2.09 9.79
N PHE A 363 -14.79 1.37 9.03
CA PHE A 363 -15.13 0.88 7.70
C PHE A 363 -15.12 -0.65 7.73
N PHE A 364 -16.25 -1.26 7.36
CA PHE A 364 -16.40 -2.70 7.21
C PHE A 364 -16.75 -3.00 5.77
N ILE A 365 -15.84 -3.68 5.06
CA ILE A 365 -15.93 -3.82 3.60
C ILE A 365 -15.98 -5.31 3.26
N GLN A 366 -16.97 -5.70 2.49
CA GLN A 366 -17.08 -7.01 1.86
C GLN A 366 -16.91 -6.82 0.34
N SER A 367 -15.79 -7.32 -0.18
CA SER A 367 -15.52 -7.36 -1.61
C SER A 367 -15.70 -8.78 -2.14
N TYR A 368 -16.59 -8.92 -3.11
CA TYR A 368 -16.69 -10.11 -3.95
C TYR A 368 -15.75 -9.90 -5.14
N VAL A 369 -14.57 -10.51 -5.05
CA VAL A 369 -13.51 -10.35 -6.04
C VAL A 369 -13.93 -11.11 -7.28
N VAL A 370 -14.10 -10.38 -8.38
CA VAL A 370 -14.26 -10.98 -9.70
C VAL A 370 -12.84 -11.29 -10.20
N PRO A 371 -12.47 -12.54 -10.46
CA PRO A 371 -11.22 -12.83 -11.16
C PRO A 371 -11.26 -12.14 -12.53
N GLU A 372 -10.11 -11.70 -13.03
CA GLU A 372 -10.04 -11.10 -14.36
C GLU A 372 -10.28 -12.20 -15.40
N ASN A 373 -11.53 -12.34 -15.85
CA ASN A 373 -11.92 -13.40 -16.78
C ASN A 373 -11.07 -13.34 -18.05
N GLU A 374 -10.34 -14.44 -18.30
CA GLU A 374 -9.86 -14.79 -19.62
C GLU A 374 -11.08 -15.00 -20.54
N GLN A 375 -11.44 -13.97 -21.29
CA GLN A 375 -12.65 -13.95 -22.11
C GLN A 375 -12.51 -14.96 -23.27
N GLU A 376 -13.27 -16.05 -23.21
CA GLU A 376 -13.56 -16.99 -24.30
C GLU A 376 -12.36 -17.41 -25.18
N CYS A 377 -11.54 -18.36 -24.71
CA CYS A 377 -10.91 -19.30 -25.64
C CYS A 377 -10.77 -20.70 -25.06
N THR A 378 -11.20 -21.70 -25.82
CA THR A 378 -11.19 -23.12 -25.44
C THR A 378 -9.80 -23.74 -25.55
N SER A 379 -9.18 -24.11 -24.42
CA SER A 379 -8.51 -25.43 -24.26
C SER A 379 -7.84 -25.61 -22.90
N LEU A 380 -8.21 -26.70 -22.22
CA LEU A 380 -7.44 -27.47 -21.23
C LEU A 380 -5.94 -27.13 -21.11
N LEU A 381 -5.47 -26.86 -19.89
CA LEU A 381 -4.80 -27.89 -19.05
C LEU A 381 -4.62 -27.37 -17.60
N GLU A 382 -4.88 -28.24 -16.63
CA GLU A 382 -4.65 -27.99 -15.20
C GLU A 382 -3.18 -28.24 -14.82
N VAL A 383 -2.62 -27.40 -13.95
CA VAL A 383 -1.65 -27.80 -12.92
C VAL A 383 -2.05 -27.00 -11.63
N ASP A 384 -1.57 -27.39 -10.44
CA ASP A 384 -2.10 -27.01 -9.10
C ASP A 384 -1.06 -26.21 -8.27
N GLY A 385 -1.40 -25.69 -7.07
CA GLY A 385 -0.36 -25.58 -6.01
C GLY A 385 -0.12 -24.37 -5.07
N ASN A 386 -1.14 -23.78 -4.45
CA ASN A 386 -1.04 -23.19 -3.10
C ASN A 386 -0.32 -21.82 -2.91
N ASP A 387 -1.16 -20.79 -2.74
CA ASP A 387 -0.89 -19.45 -2.21
C ASP A 387 -0.23 -19.42 -0.79
N GLU A 388 0.57 -18.38 -0.51
CA GLU A 388 0.63 -17.60 0.75
C GLU A 388 1.98 -16.91 0.97
N ASN A 389 1.98 -15.57 1.12
CA ASN A 389 2.34 -14.89 2.39
C ASN A 389 2.25 -13.35 2.26
N ILE A 390 1.14 -12.76 2.72
CA ILE A 390 0.93 -11.31 2.73
C ILE A 390 1.63 -10.69 3.94
N SER A 391 2.88 -10.24 3.77
CA SER A 391 3.56 -9.41 4.77
C SER A 391 2.96 -8.00 4.77
N ALA A 392 2.09 -7.72 5.75
CA ALA A 392 1.38 -6.45 5.87
C ALA A 392 2.32 -5.28 6.19
N ARG A 393 2.71 -4.51 5.17
CA ARG A 393 3.46 -3.25 5.33
C ARG A 393 2.58 -2.21 6.02
N VAL A 394 2.96 -1.79 7.23
CA VAL A 394 2.26 -0.75 8.00
C VAL A 394 2.65 0.63 7.47
N THR A 395 1.91 1.12 6.47
CA THR A 395 1.95 2.53 6.06
C THR A 395 1.13 3.36 7.04
N ILE A 396 1.69 4.41 7.65
CA ILE A 396 0.94 5.31 8.56
C ILE A 396 -0.08 6.12 7.73
N PRO A 397 -1.40 5.90 7.89
CA PRO A 397 -2.41 6.62 7.12
C PRO A 397 -2.54 8.09 7.54
N HIS A 398 -2.66 8.97 6.54
CA HIS A 398 -2.86 10.42 6.72
C HIS A 398 -4.18 10.77 7.45
N ALA A 399 -5.13 9.82 7.52
CA ALA A 399 -6.39 9.95 8.23
C ALA A 399 -6.30 9.29 9.62
N ALA A 400 -6.34 10.11 10.68
CA ALA A 400 -6.39 9.63 12.06
C ALA A 400 -7.78 9.10 12.47
N ASP A 401 -7.79 8.22 13.47
CA ASP A 401 -9.01 7.64 14.05
C ASP A 401 -9.84 6.82 13.05
N ILE A 402 -9.19 6.17 12.07
CA ILE A 402 -9.82 5.19 11.17
C ILE A 402 -9.63 3.78 11.70
N PHE A 403 -10.65 2.95 11.56
CA PHE A 403 -10.59 1.49 11.66
C PHE A 403 -11.07 0.92 10.33
N TRP A 404 -10.33 0.00 9.72
CA TRP A 404 -10.57 -0.50 8.37
C TRP A 404 -10.47 -2.02 8.34
N SER A 405 -11.63 -2.67 8.26
CA SER A 405 -11.77 -4.12 8.16
C SER A 405 -12.26 -4.47 6.76
N HIS A 406 -11.37 -5.05 5.95
CA HIS A 406 -11.64 -5.42 4.56
C HIS A 406 -11.61 -6.92 4.41
N CYS A 407 -12.77 -7.51 4.13
CA CYS A 407 -12.92 -8.91 3.79
C CYS A 407 -13.08 -9.08 2.27
N LYS A 408 -12.39 -10.07 1.71
CA LYS A 408 -12.43 -10.46 0.31
C LYS A 408 -12.85 -11.93 0.22
N VAL A 409 -13.68 -12.26 -0.75
CA VAL A 409 -14.06 -13.63 -1.10
C VAL A 409 -14.27 -13.68 -2.61
N ASP A 410 -14.14 -14.84 -3.26
CA ASP A 410 -14.39 -14.97 -4.69
C ASP A 410 -15.87 -14.72 -5.05
N VAL A 411 -16.13 -14.16 -6.24
CA VAL A 411 -17.48 -13.85 -6.72
C VAL A 411 -18.36 -15.09 -6.90
N SER A 412 -17.79 -16.27 -7.15
CA SER A 412 -18.53 -17.53 -7.29
C SER A 412 -19.37 -17.89 -6.06
N THR A 413 -19.03 -17.37 -4.87
CA THR A 413 -19.88 -17.49 -3.67
C THR A 413 -21.26 -16.85 -3.84
N LEU A 414 -21.38 -15.77 -4.63
CA LEU A 414 -22.66 -15.16 -5.01
C LEU A 414 -23.40 -15.96 -6.08
N GLU A 415 -22.70 -16.74 -6.88
CA GLU A 415 -23.34 -17.56 -7.93
C GLU A 415 -23.92 -18.84 -7.32
N GLN A 416 -23.17 -19.46 -6.40
CA GLN A 416 -23.58 -20.63 -5.63
C GLN A 416 -24.68 -20.30 -4.61
N SER A 417 -24.69 -19.07 -4.05
CA SER A 417 -25.66 -18.67 -3.03
C SER A 417 -26.15 -17.21 -3.19
N PRO A 418 -26.94 -16.91 -4.25
CA PRO A 418 -27.25 -15.52 -4.64
C PRO A 418 -27.99 -14.68 -3.61
N THR A 419 -28.68 -15.30 -2.66
CA THR A 419 -29.48 -14.64 -1.62
C THR A 419 -28.85 -14.75 -0.22
N SER A 420 -27.68 -15.37 -0.08
CA SER A 420 -27.02 -15.54 1.20
C SER A 420 -26.22 -14.30 1.60
N SER A 421 -26.42 -13.84 2.83
CA SER A 421 -25.59 -12.81 3.50
C SER A 421 -24.16 -13.31 3.70
N SER A 422 -23.16 -12.43 3.62
CA SER A 422 -21.74 -12.76 3.85
C SER A 422 -21.51 -13.44 5.21
N TYR A 423 -20.67 -14.48 5.24
CA TYR A 423 -20.27 -15.13 6.50
C TYR A 423 -19.52 -14.17 7.43
N TYR A 424 -18.64 -13.33 6.88
CA TYR A 424 -17.92 -12.29 7.60
C TYR A 424 -18.87 -11.24 8.21
N LEU A 425 -19.82 -10.72 7.44
CA LEU A 425 -20.77 -9.72 7.93
C LEU A 425 -21.75 -10.30 8.95
N ARG A 426 -22.15 -11.56 8.80
CA ARG A 426 -22.95 -12.30 9.78
C ARG A 426 -22.21 -12.51 11.10
N CYS A 427 -20.95 -12.96 11.05
CA CYS A 427 -20.12 -13.12 12.24
C CYS A 427 -19.87 -11.78 12.95
N LEU A 428 -19.63 -10.70 12.20
CA LEU A 428 -19.53 -9.35 12.74
C LEU A 428 -20.83 -8.94 13.44
N ALA A 429 -21.99 -9.15 12.80
CA ALA A 429 -23.29 -8.85 13.38
C ALA A 429 -23.58 -9.64 14.67
N GLU A 430 -23.29 -10.95 14.70
CA GLU A 430 -23.42 -11.78 15.90
C GLU A 430 -22.56 -11.27 17.07
N LEU A 431 -21.29 -10.96 16.80
CA LEU A 431 -20.36 -10.47 17.81
C LEU A 431 -20.78 -9.09 18.34
N LEU A 432 -21.23 -8.19 17.46
CA LEU A 432 -21.72 -6.86 17.84
C LEU A 432 -23.06 -6.92 18.58
N ARG A 433 -23.97 -7.84 18.25
CA ARG A 433 -25.24 -8.01 18.97
C ARG A 433 -25.04 -8.59 20.38
N ASN A 434 -23.97 -9.35 20.61
CA ASN A 434 -23.73 -10.04 21.88
C ASN A 434 -23.34 -9.07 23.03
N PRO A 435 -24.16 -8.91 24.09
CA PRO A 435 -23.89 -7.95 25.17
C PRO A 435 -22.61 -8.19 25.97
N TYR A 436 -22.08 -9.41 25.99
CA TYR A 436 -20.81 -9.72 26.66
C TYR A 436 -19.62 -9.30 25.79
N LYS A 437 -19.72 -9.47 24.47
CA LYS A 437 -18.68 -9.08 23.51
C LYS A 437 -18.58 -7.57 23.34
N ARG A 438 -19.69 -6.83 23.45
CA ARG A 438 -19.73 -5.35 23.52
C ARG A 438 -19.00 -4.73 24.72
N LYS A 439 -18.43 -5.52 25.63
CA LYS A 439 -17.53 -5.03 26.70
C LYS A 439 -16.06 -5.07 26.30
N LEU A 440 -15.73 -5.73 25.19
CA LEU A 440 -14.40 -5.82 24.62
C LEU A 440 -14.15 -4.62 23.71
N CYS A 441 -12.89 -4.21 23.56
CA CYS A 441 -12.57 -3.18 22.58
C CYS A 441 -12.76 -3.71 21.15
N VAL A 442 -13.01 -2.82 20.18
CA VAL A 442 -13.27 -3.17 18.77
C VAL A 442 -12.17 -4.07 18.17
N LEU A 443 -10.92 -3.91 18.58
CA LEU A 443 -9.79 -4.74 18.15
C LEU A 443 -9.91 -6.19 18.67
N ALA A 444 -10.38 -6.38 19.90
CA ALA A 444 -10.62 -7.72 20.45
C ALA A 444 -11.86 -8.40 19.84
N ILE A 445 -12.90 -7.62 19.53
CA ILE A 445 -14.04 -8.10 18.73
C ILE A 445 -13.55 -8.55 17.34
N HIS A 446 -12.65 -7.79 16.71
CA HIS A 446 -12.08 -8.13 15.41
C HIS A 446 -11.13 -9.35 15.46
N MET A 447 -10.35 -9.53 16.53
CA MET A 447 -9.57 -10.77 16.72
C MET A 447 -10.46 -12.02 16.80
N GLU A 448 -11.63 -11.93 17.44
CA GLU A 448 -12.59 -13.05 17.47
C GLU A 448 -13.28 -13.27 16.12
N LEU A 449 -13.52 -12.19 15.36
CA LEU A 449 -13.99 -12.27 13.98
C LEU A 449 -12.96 -12.95 13.06
N ASN A 450 -11.69 -12.57 13.15
CA ASN A 450 -10.58 -13.21 12.44
C ASN A 450 -10.51 -14.70 12.77
N LYS A 451 -10.67 -15.07 14.06
CA LYS A 451 -10.73 -16.48 14.46
C LYS A 451 -11.90 -17.20 13.79
N LYS A 452 -13.13 -16.68 13.85
CA LYS A 452 -14.28 -17.31 13.19
C LYS A 452 -14.08 -17.49 11.69
N VAL A 453 -13.51 -16.49 11.01
CA VAL A 453 -13.21 -16.54 9.58
C VAL A 453 -12.12 -17.57 9.26
N TYR A 454 -11.07 -17.65 10.08
CA TYR A 454 -10.04 -18.68 9.96
C TYR A 454 -10.62 -20.10 10.16
N ASP A 455 -11.41 -20.30 11.23
CA ASP A 455 -12.07 -21.57 11.54
C ASP A 455 -13.02 -22.00 10.40
N TRP A 456 -13.70 -21.06 9.74
CA TRP A 456 -14.48 -21.31 8.51
C TRP A 456 -13.60 -21.76 7.34
N ASN A 457 -12.54 -21.01 7.03
CA ASN A 457 -11.65 -21.29 5.90
C ASN A 457 -10.99 -22.68 6.00
N MET A 458 -10.73 -23.19 7.21
CA MET A 458 -10.22 -24.56 7.43
C MET A 458 -11.18 -25.67 6.94
N THR A 459 -12.45 -25.35 6.70
CA THR A 459 -13.50 -26.31 6.30
C THR A 459 -14.17 -25.98 4.97
N ALA A 460 -13.90 -24.79 4.41
CA ALA A 460 -14.52 -24.29 3.19
C ALA A 460 -13.63 -24.57 1.97
N ASP A 461 -14.26 -24.83 0.82
CA ASP A 461 -13.58 -24.94 -0.47
C ASP A 461 -12.76 -23.65 -0.76
N PRO A 462 -11.62 -23.73 -1.47
CA PRO A 462 -10.75 -22.56 -1.70
C PRO A 462 -11.46 -21.33 -2.28
N SER A 463 -12.42 -21.52 -3.20
CA SER A 463 -13.25 -20.45 -3.77
C SER A 463 -14.27 -19.84 -2.80
N GLN A 464 -14.49 -20.46 -1.64
CA GLN A 464 -15.36 -19.95 -0.57
C GLN A 464 -14.58 -19.36 0.62
N GLN A 465 -13.24 -19.31 0.56
CA GLN A 465 -12.40 -18.81 1.64
C GLN A 465 -12.40 -17.27 1.69
N TYR A 466 -12.56 -16.74 2.90
CA TYR A 466 -12.62 -15.31 3.17
C TYR A 466 -11.24 -14.81 3.62
N SER A 467 -10.60 -13.94 2.84
CA SER A 467 -9.38 -13.24 3.23
C SER A 467 -9.75 -11.96 3.99
N LEU A 468 -9.30 -11.81 5.25
CA LEU A 468 -9.67 -10.68 6.10
C LEU A 468 -8.44 -9.85 6.51
N LEU A 469 -8.42 -8.59 6.10
CA LEU A 469 -7.36 -7.61 6.36
C LEU A 469 -7.85 -6.54 7.34
N LEU A 470 -7.08 -6.29 8.39
CA LEU A 470 -7.27 -5.18 9.33
C LEU A 470 -6.18 -4.11 9.17
N GLN A 471 -6.58 -2.83 9.14
CA GLN A 471 -5.71 -1.67 9.24
C GLN A 471 -6.37 -0.61 10.16
N HIS A 472 -5.61 0.13 10.97
CA HIS A 472 -6.19 1.21 11.77
C HIS A 472 -5.23 2.34 12.15
N THR A 473 -5.80 3.50 12.48
CA THR A 473 -5.19 4.69 13.10
C THR A 473 -5.93 5.13 14.35
N LEU A 474 -6.68 4.23 14.98
CA LEU A 474 -7.23 4.45 16.32
C LEU A 474 -6.11 4.82 17.29
N ARG A 475 -6.26 5.95 17.98
CA ARG A 475 -5.31 6.53 18.95
C ARG A 475 -5.71 6.26 20.41
N LYS A 476 -6.88 5.68 20.60
CA LYS A 476 -7.50 5.37 21.89
C LYS A 476 -8.24 4.04 21.82
N LYS A 477 -8.57 3.46 22.97
CA LYS A 477 -9.44 2.29 23.08
C LYS A 477 -10.86 2.68 22.63
N LEU A 478 -11.44 1.94 21.69
CA LEU A 478 -12.84 2.02 21.30
C LEU A 478 -13.56 0.77 21.82
N PHE A 479 -14.69 0.96 22.48
CA PHE A 479 -15.57 -0.08 23.01
C PHE A 479 -16.94 0.02 22.33
#